data_AF-A0A154DTG9-F1
#
_entry.id   AF-A0A154DTG9-F1
#
_cell.length_a   1.000
_cell.length_b   1.000
_cell.length_c   1.000
_cell.angle_alpha   90.00
_cell.angle_beta   90.00
_cell.angle_gamma   90.00
#
_symmetry.space_group_name_H-M   'P 1'
#
loop_
_entity.id
_entity.type
_entity.pdbx_description
1 polymer ?
#
loop_
_entity_poly.entity_id
_entity_poly.type
_entity_poly.pdbx_seq_one_letter_code
_entity_poly.pdbx_strand_id
1 'polypeptide(L)'
;MQKILAQFLRDDVISWSSQVIYSWKQTFKANSLTKIHHEYKPLVGGSVALYPDEYNQQFCMDKQFKQGLKKASAENSPFSALGYILTTGANWAKPIENFKLTIERDKNELVSFCWDGPVKKISPTQFQMIKTKFVPKKDLDIIFVRVK
;
A
#
# COMPACT_ATOMS: atom_id res chain seq x y z
N MET A 1 -17.08 12.43 -23.46
CA MET A 1 -17.22 13.40 -22.35
C MET A 1 -18.54 14.18 -22.35
N GLN A 2 -19.39 14.13 -23.39
CA GLN A 2 -20.64 14.92 -23.45
C GLN A 2 -21.94 14.16 -23.13
N LYS A 3 -21.87 12.89 -22.72
CA LYS A 3 -23.07 12.08 -22.38
C LYS A 3 -23.41 11.99 -20.89
N ILE A 4 -22.67 12.67 -20.01
CA ILE A 4 -22.79 12.48 -18.55
C ILE A 4 -23.81 13.44 -17.89
N LEU A 5 -24.30 14.47 -18.58
CA LEU A 5 -25.01 15.58 -17.92
C LEU A 5 -26.56 15.54 -17.99
N ALA A 6 -27.18 14.48 -18.49
CA ALA A 6 -28.63 14.52 -18.77
C ALA A 6 -29.55 14.18 -17.59
N GLN A 7 -29.05 13.68 -16.45
CA GLN A 7 -29.90 13.13 -15.37
C GLN A 7 -29.32 13.29 -13.95
N PHE A 8 -28.79 14.46 -13.59
CA PHE A 8 -28.41 14.70 -12.19
C PHE A 8 -29.61 15.20 -11.36
N LEU A 9 -29.97 14.45 -10.31
CA LEU A 9 -30.88 14.90 -9.27
C LEU A 9 -30.11 15.81 -8.29
N ARG A 10 -30.84 16.71 -7.61
CA ARG A 10 -30.26 17.74 -6.74
C ARG A 10 -29.41 17.17 -5.58
N ASP A 11 -29.65 15.92 -5.20
CA ASP A 11 -28.98 15.22 -4.09
C ASP A 11 -27.97 14.15 -4.56
N ASP A 12 -27.64 14.09 -5.85
CA ASP A 12 -26.65 13.15 -6.35
C ASP A 12 -25.23 13.54 -5.89
N VAL A 13 -24.56 12.60 -5.21
CA VAL A 13 -23.14 12.76 -4.87
C VAL A 13 -22.32 12.55 -6.13
N ILE A 14 -21.75 13.64 -6.67
CA ILE A 14 -20.80 13.57 -7.78
C ILE A 14 -19.46 13.06 -7.23
N SER A 15 -19.18 11.78 -7.45
CA SER A 15 -17.86 11.23 -7.16
C SER A 15 -16.87 11.67 -8.25
N TRP A 16 -15.77 12.27 -7.82
CA TRP A 16 -14.65 12.62 -8.69
C TRP A 16 -13.40 11.84 -8.27
N SER A 17 -12.54 11.57 -9.23
CA SER A 17 -11.22 10.98 -9.00
C SER A 17 -10.17 11.72 -9.82
N SER A 18 -8.93 11.70 -9.34
CA SER A 18 -7.79 12.31 -10.02
C SER A 18 -6.67 11.29 -10.13
N GLN A 19 -5.94 11.33 -11.25
CA GLN A 19 -4.79 10.49 -11.49
C GLN A 19 -3.67 11.32 -12.12
N VAL A 20 -2.45 11.13 -11.61
CA VAL A 20 -1.23 11.71 -12.19
C VAL A 20 -0.37 10.58 -12.72
N ILE A 21 -0.03 10.64 -14.01
CA ILE A 21 0.82 9.64 -14.68
C ILE A 21 2.05 10.35 -15.23
N TYR A 22 3.23 9.86 -14.84
CA TYR A 22 4.51 10.26 -15.43
C TYR A 22 4.90 9.25 -16.51
N SER A 23 5.21 9.72 -17.71
CA SER A 23 5.55 8.88 -18.85
C SER A 23 6.83 9.36 -19.53
N TRP A 24 7.68 8.42 -19.94
CA TRP A 24 8.92 8.71 -20.66
C TRP A 24 9.19 7.63 -21.71
N LYS A 25 10.02 7.97 -22.72
CA LYS A 25 10.52 7.00 -23.69
C LYS A 25 11.76 6.31 -23.13
N GLN A 26 11.80 4.98 -23.20
CA GLN A 26 12.95 4.18 -22.78
C GLN A 26 13.44 3.32 -23.95
N THR A 27 14.72 3.41 -24.27
CA THR A 27 15.38 2.49 -25.22
C THR A 27 16.03 1.36 -24.45
N PHE A 28 15.75 0.12 -24.83
CA PHE A 28 16.36 -1.08 -24.26
C PHE A 28 17.42 -1.61 -25.24
N LYS A 29 18.70 -1.59 -24.85
CA LYS A 29 19.75 -2.18 -25.68
C LYS A 29 19.66 -3.70 -25.60
N ALA A 30 19.82 -4.37 -26.74
CA ALA A 30 19.83 -5.83 -26.80
C ALA A 30 20.87 -6.42 -25.85
N ASN A 31 20.52 -7.53 -25.18
CA ASN A 31 21.39 -8.28 -24.28
C ASN A 31 22.03 -7.45 -23.15
N SER A 32 21.34 -6.41 -22.68
CA SER A 32 21.83 -5.53 -21.62
C SER A 32 20.83 -5.37 -20.48
N LEU A 33 21.33 -5.09 -19.27
CA LEU A 33 20.51 -4.74 -18.13
C LEU A 33 20.20 -3.24 -18.13
N THR A 34 18.92 -2.89 -18.12
CA THR A 34 18.46 -1.52 -17.85
C THR A 34 18.05 -1.42 -16.39
N LYS A 35 18.60 -0.45 -15.66
CA LYS A 35 18.24 -0.19 -14.25
C LYS A 35 17.28 1.00 -14.19
N ILE A 36 16.15 0.81 -13.54
CA ILE A 36 15.14 1.86 -13.29
C ILE A 36 15.09 2.12 -11.78
N HIS A 37 15.11 3.39 -11.38
CA HIS A 37 14.99 3.84 -9.99
C HIS A 37 13.93 4.93 -9.90
N HIS A 38 12.96 4.75 -9.00
CA HIS A 38 11.95 5.74 -8.68
C HIS A 38 12.08 6.15 -7.21
N GLU A 39 12.09 7.45 -6.96
CA GLU A 39 12.04 8.03 -5.63
C GLU A 39 11.04 9.19 -5.67
N TYR A 40 10.06 9.17 -4.75
CA TYR A 40 9.04 10.19 -4.66
C TYR A 40 8.38 10.16 -3.28
N LYS A 41 7.72 11.26 -2.92
CA LYS A 41 6.81 11.30 -1.76
C LYS A 41 5.42 10.90 -2.22
N PRO A 42 4.85 9.77 -1.74
CA PRO A 42 3.53 9.35 -2.16
C PRO A 42 2.43 10.24 -1.57
N LEU A 43 1.26 10.22 -2.17
CA LEU A 43 0.04 10.69 -1.53
C LEU A 43 -0.36 9.67 -0.46
N VAL A 44 -0.49 10.12 0.78
CA VAL A 44 -0.88 9.28 1.93
C VAL A 44 -2.33 9.57 2.26
N GLY A 45 -3.15 8.52 2.32
CA GLY A 45 -4.54 8.59 2.74
C GLY A 45 -4.67 8.36 4.25
N GLY A 46 -5.89 8.13 4.72
CA GLY A 46 -6.13 7.83 6.13
C GLY A 46 -7.56 8.14 6.56
N SER A 47 -7.82 7.96 7.84
CA SER A 47 -9.06 8.36 8.50
C SER A 47 -8.77 8.98 9.85
N VAL A 48 -9.72 9.79 10.34
CA VAL A 48 -9.66 10.41 11.67
C VAL A 48 -9.96 9.44 12.79
N ALA A 49 -10.55 8.29 12.48
CA ALA A 49 -10.85 7.23 13.45
C ALA A 49 -10.63 5.85 12.83
N LEU A 50 -9.89 5.03 13.56
CA LEU A 50 -9.78 3.60 13.31
C LEU A 50 -11.00 2.87 13.88
N TYR A 51 -11.54 1.93 13.13
CA TYR A 51 -12.51 0.94 13.60
C TYR A 51 -11.98 -0.46 13.25
N PRO A 52 -11.32 -1.17 14.20
CA PRO A 52 -10.54 -2.35 13.86
C PRO A 52 -11.30 -3.41 13.07
N ASP A 53 -12.58 -3.63 13.35
CA ASP A 53 -13.38 -4.64 12.66
C ASP A 53 -13.73 -4.25 11.22
N GLU A 54 -13.90 -2.95 10.94
CA GLU A 54 -14.13 -2.41 9.58
C GLU A 54 -12.87 -2.53 8.72
N TYR A 55 -11.72 -2.15 9.27
CA TYR A 55 -10.46 -2.05 8.51
C TYR A 55 -9.63 -3.35 8.51
N ASN A 56 -10.00 -4.34 9.32
CA ASN A 56 -9.23 -5.59 9.48
C ASN A 56 -9.00 -6.31 8.15
N GLN A 57 -10.02 -6.38 7.30
CA GLN A 57 -9.95 -7.13 6.04
C GLN A 57 -8.98 -6.48 5.05
N GLN A 58 -8.94 -5.14 5.00
CA GLN A 58 -8.07 -4.40 4.09
C GLN A 58 -6.61 -4.47 4.52
N PHE A 59 -6.32 -4.34 5.82
CA PHE A 59 -4.94 -4.21 6.31
C PHE A 59 -4.41 -5.46 7.01
N CYS A 60 -5.19 -6.53 7.11
CA CYS A 60 -4.81 -7.77 7.80
C CYS A 60 -4.34 -7.53 9.25
N MET A 61 -5.18 -6.84 10.04
CA MET A 61 -4.90 -6.52 11.44
C MET A 61 -4.85 -7.78 12.31
N ASP A 62 -3.66 -8.36 12.43
CA ASP A 62 -3.48 -9.59 13.20
C ASP A 62 -3.70 -9.38 14.71
N LYS A 63 -3.70 -10.51 15.44
CA LYS A 63 -3.90 -10.49 16.90
C LYS A 63 -2.87 -9.63 17.61
N GLN A 64 -1.62 -9.60 17.16
CA GLN A 64 -0.55 -8.84 17.79
C GLN A 64 -0.75 -7.34 17.58
N PHE A 65 -1.14 -6.92 16.38
CA PHE A 65 -1.46 -5.55 16.05
C PHE A 65 -2.65 -5.05 16.87
N LYS A 66 -3.75 -5.81 16.93
CA LYS A 66 -4.93 -5.47 17.76
C LYS A 66 -4.59 -5.38 19.25
N GLN A 67 -3.72 -6.26 19.76
CA GLN A 67 -3.23 -6.17 21.15
C GLN A 67 -2.37 -4.91 21.37
N GLY A 68 -1.54 -4.53 20.40
CA GLY A 68 -0.76 -3.30 20.43
C GLY A 68 -1.65 -2.06 20.51
N LEU A 69 -2.72 -2.01 19.70
CA LEU A 69 -3.71 -0.93 19.74
C LEU A 69 -4.38 -0.82 21.11
N LYS A 70 -4.85 -1.95 21.66
CA LYS A 70 -5.47 -2.01 23.00
C LYS A 70 -4.53 -1.49 24.08
N LYS A 71 -3.28 -1.97 24.08
CA LYS A 71 -2.27 -1.56 25.07
C LYS A 71 -1.97 -0.06 25.00
N ALA A 72 -2.01 0.52 23.81
CA ALA A 72 -1.77 1.93 23.60
C ALA A 72 -3.05 2.80 23.70
N SER A 73 -4.22 2.22 23.98
CA SER A 73 -5.52 2.91 23.91
C SER A 73 -5.75 3.61 22.55
N ALA A 74 -5.28 2.98 21.46
CA ALA A 74 -5.25 3.56 20.12
C ALA A 74 -6.30 2.95 19.16
N GLU A 75 -7.24 2.17 19.67
CA GLU A 75 -8.25 1.46 18.85
C GLU A 75 -9.13 2.39 18.01
N ASN A 76 -9.32 3.65 18.43
CA ASN A 76 -10.06 4.69 17.71
C ASN A 76 -9.18 5.87 17.25
N SER A 77 -7.86 5.68 17.21
CA SER A 77 -6.94 6.76 16.83
C SER A 77 -6.99 7.06 15.33
N PRO A 78 -6.65 8.29 14.90
CA PRO A 78 -6.38 8.58 13.51
C PRO A 78 -5.27 7.67 12.97
N PHE A 79 -5.36 7.34 11.68
CA PHE A 79 -4.35 6.53 11.02
C PHE A 79 -4.03 7.08 9.63
N SER A 80 -2.82 6.76 9.17
CA SER A 80 -2.37 6.98 7.79
C SER A 80 -2.43 5.67 7.03
N ALA A 81 -2.79 5.73 5.74
CA ALA A 81 -2.80 4.57 4.86
C ALA A 81 -2.02 4.82 3.57
N LEU A 82 -1.27 3.80 3.15
CA LEU A 82 -0.48 3.83 1.92
C LEU A 82 -0.82 2.62 1.05
N GLY A 83 -1.29 2.89 -0.16
CA GLY A 83 -1.49 1.89 -1.20
C GLY A 83 -0.28 1.81 -2.15
N TYR A 84 0.07 0.61 -2.60
CA TYR A 84 1.10 0.40 -3.63
C TYR A 84 0.67 -0.68 -4.62
N ILE A 85 0.64 -0.33 -5.89
CA ILE A 85 0.23 -1.23 -6.97
C ILE A 85 1.38 -2.20 -7.28
N LEU A 86 1.14 -3.49 -7.08
CA LEU A 86 2.08 -4.57 -7.42
C LEU A 86 1.59 -5.42 -8.59
N THR A 87 0.27 -5.54 -8.77
CA THR A 87 -0.35 -6.41 -9.78
C THR A 87 0.09 -6.11 -11.21
N THR A 88 0.40 -4.86 -11.53
CA THR A 88 0.95 -4.47 -12.84
C THR A 88 2.31 -5.09 -13.13
N GLY A 89 3.03 -5.55 -12.11
CA GLY A 89 4.23 -6.37 -12.25
C GLY A 89 4.01 -7.69 -12.99
N ALA A 90 2.77 -8.21 -13.01
CA ALA A 90 2.40 -9.40 -13.76
C ALA A 90 2.28 -9.18 -15.27
N ASN A 91 2.30 -7.93 -15.75
CA ASN A 91 2.24 -7.61 -17.19
C ASN A 91 3.60 -7.75 -17.90
N TRP A 92 4.70 -7.94 -17.15
CA TRP A 92 6.02 -8.17 -17.74
C TRP A 92 6.15 -9.61 -18.26
N ALA A 93 7.05 -9.80 -19.23
CA ALA A 93 7.19 -11.07 -19.96
C ALA A 93 7.55 -12.29 -19.09
N LYS A 94 8.08 -12.07 -17.88
CA LYS A 94 8.48 -13.13 -16.93
C LYS A 94 8.15 -12.68 -15.50
N PRO A 95 8.01 -13.63 -14.55
CA PRO A 95 7.92 -13.31 -13.13
C PRO A 95 9.09 -12.46 -12.66
N ILE A 96 8.85 -11.67 -11.61
CA ILE A 96 9.91 -10.89 -10.95
C ILE A 96 10.86 -11.88 -10.30
N GLU A 97 12.08 -12.01 -10.85
CA GLU A 97 13.02 -13.04 -10.43
C GLU A 97 13.36 -12.93 -8.94
N ASN A 98 13.72 -11.73 -8.49
CA ASN A 98 14.05 -11.42 -7.10
C ASN A 98 13.29 -10.18 -6.66
N PHE A 99 12.35 -10.36 -5.73
CA PHE A 99 11.55 -9.28 -5.16
C PHE A 99 11.93 -9.08 -3.70
N LYS A 100 12.27 -7.84 -3.34
CA LYS A 100 12.54 -7.42 -1.96
C LYS A 100 11.68 -6.21 -1.64
N LEU A 101 10.84 -6.35 -0.63
CA LEU A 101 10.05 -5.26 -0.06
C LEU A 101 10.54 -5.00 1.36
N THR A 102 10.77 -3.73 1.69
CA THR A 102 11.05 -3.29 3.06
C THR A 102 10.06 -2.20 3.40
N ILE A 103 9.29 -2.41 4.46
CA ILE A 103 8.37 -1.44 5.02
C ILE A 103 9.00 -0.91 6.30
N GLU A 104 9.07 0.41 6.40
CA GLU A 104 9.55 1.12 7.59
C GLU A 104 8.42 1.97 8.15
N ARG A 105 8.35 2.02 9.48
CA ARG A 105 7.42 2.86 10.24
C ARG A 105 8.17 3.75 11.22
N ASP A 106 7.51 4.78 11.72
CA ASP A 106 8.08 5.56 12.82
C ASP A 106 8.11 4.73 14.12
N LYS A 107 8.99 5.11 15.06
CA LYS A 107 9.16 4.40 16.33
C LYS A 107 7.87 4.33 17.14
N ASN A 108 7.10 5.40 17.13
CA ASN A 108 5.82 5.59 17.81
C ASN A 108 4.62 5.18 16.94
N GLU A 109 4.82 4.32 15.94
CA GLU A 109 3.73 3.77 15.13
C GLU A 109 3.58 2.27 15.30
N LEU A 110 2.37 1.78 15.10
CA LEU A 110 2.10 0.41 14.73
C LEU A 110 1.86 0.33 13.23
N VAL A 111 2.28 -0.77 12.60
CA VAL A 111 2.07 -1.01 11.17
C VAL A 111 1.38 -2.35 10.97
N SER A 112 0.46 -2.42 10.01
CA SER A 112 -0.17 -3.67 9.57
C SER A 112 -0.41 -3.62 8.06
N PHE A 113 -0.32 -4.78 7.41
CA PHE A 113 -0.53 -4.93 5.98
C PHE A 113 -0.79 -6.40 5.65
N CYS A 114 -1.51 -6.63 4.56
CA CYS A 114 -1.70 -7.98 4.03
C CYS A 114 -0.47 -8.44 3.25
N TRP A 115 0.09 -9.59 3.62
CA TRP A 115 1.17 -10.22 2.86
C TRP A 115 1.04 -11.74 2.89
N ASP A 116 1.23 -12.39 1.74
CA ASP A 116 1.26 -13.84 1.64
C ASP A 116 2.70 -14.36 1.82
N GLY A 117 2.98 -14.89 3.00
CA GLY A 117 4.27 -15.50 3.34
C GLY A 117 4.96 -14.82 4.54
N PRO A 118 6.22 -15.16 4.81
CA PRO A 118 6.91 -14.70 5.99
C PRO A 118 7.21 -13.20 5.91
N VAL A 119 6.93 -12.50 7.02
CA VAL A 119 7.35 -11.12 7.27
C VAL A 119 8.45 -11.16 8.31
N LYS A 120 9.67 -10.77 7.93
CA LYS A 120 10.82 -10.76 8.85
C LYS A 120 11.00 -9.36 9.41
N LYS A 121 10.88 -9.20 10.73
CA LYS A 121 11.32 -7.98 11.41
C LYS A 121 12.84 -7.94 11.45
N ILE A 122 13.46 -6.99 10.74
CA ILE A 122 14.92 -6.86 10.62
C ILE A 122 15.50 -5.76 11.51
N SER A 123 14.66 -4.84 11.99
CA SER A 123 15.00 -3.83 12.99
C SER A 123 13.77 -3.49 13.84
N PRO A 124 13.87 -2.64 14.88
CA PRO A 124 12.70 -2.19 15.64
C PRO A 124 11.58 -1.59 14.78
N THR A 125 11.92 -0.96 13.65
CA THR A 125 11.01 -0.21 12.76
C THR A 125 10.87 -0.81 11.36
N GLN A 126 11.71 -1.77 10.97
CA GLN A 126 11.75 -2.29 9.60
C GLN A 126 11.31 -3.75 9.51
N PHE A 127 10.48 -4.02 8.50
CA PHE A 127 9.92 -5.32 8.15
C PHE A 127 10.27 -5.65 6.71
N GLN A 128 10.80 -6.83 6.46
CA GLN A 128 11.28 -7.25 5.15
C GLN A 128 10.59 -8.53 4.68
N MET A 129 10.24 -8.51 3.39
CA MET A 129 9.67 -9.64 2.67
C MET A 129 10.51 -9.91 1.42
N ILE A 130 10.87 -11.17 1.22
CA ILE A 130 11.64 -11.63 0.06
C ILE A 130 10.82 -12.69 -0.66
N LYS A 131 10.72 -12.58 -1.98
CA LYS A 131 10.14 -13.59 -2.86
C LYS A 131 11.05 -13.81 -4.06
N THR A 132 11.07 -15.04 -4.58
CA THR A 132 11.71 -15.37 -5.85
C THR A 132 10.66 -15.84 -6.85
N LYS A 133 10.89 -15.58 -8.15
CA LYS A 133 9.95 -15.90 -9.24
C LYS A 133 8.52 -15.40 -8.94
N PHE A 134 8.43 -14.18 -8.42
CA PHE A 134 7.20 -13.61 -7.88
C PHE A 134 6.28 -13.10 -8.99
N VAL A 135 5.04 -13.55 -8.98
CA VAL A 135 3.95 -12.98 -9.79
C VAL A 135 2.94 -12.35 -8.82
N PRO A 136 2.89 -11.01 -8.74
CA PRO A 136 1.99 -10.34 -7.80
C PRO A 136 0.52 -10.59 -8.15
N LYS A 137 -0.26 -11.03 -7.16
CA LYS A 137 -1.70 -11.32 -7.31
C LYS A 137 -2.60 -10.30 -6.62
N LYS A 138 -2.02 -9.46 -5.77
CA LYS A 138 -2.71 -8.45 -4.98
C LYS A 138 -1.81 -7.22 -4.89
N ASP A 139 -2.45 -6.06 -4.84
CA ASP A 139 -1.78 -4.82 -4.46
C ASP A 139 -1.56 -4.79 -2.94
N LEU A 140 -0.79 -3.81 -2.49
CA LEU A 140 -0.40 -3.67 -1.10
C LEU A 140 -1.15 -2.49 -0.47
N ASP A 141 -1.81 -2.75 0.65
CA ASP A 141 -2.40 -1.75 1.52
C ASP A 141 -1.68 -1.81 2.88
N ILE A 142 -1.18 -0.66 3.32
CA ILE A 142 -0.44 -0.52 4.57
C ILE A 142 -1.13 0.51 5.45
N ILE A 143 -1.37 0.17 6.71
CA ILE A 143 -1.86 1.10 7.73
C ILE A 143 -0.75 1.43 8.73
N PHE A 144 -0.68 2.71 9.11
CA PHE A 144 0.17 3.23 10.16
C PHE A 144 -0.67 3.92 11.22
N VAL A 145 -0.57 3.48 12.47
CA VAL A 145 -1.33 4.04 13.60
C VAL A 145 -0.34 4.57 14.61
N ARG A 146 -0.38 5.88 14.87
CA ARG A 146 0.45 6.47 15.93
C ARG A 146 -0.04 6.05 17.30
N VAL A 147 0.89 5.62 18.13
CA VAL A 147 0.68 5.26 19.53
C VAL A 147 1.46 6.23 20.41
N LYS A 148 0.82 6.69 21.48
CA LYS A 148 1.45 7.59 22.46
C LYS A 148 2.42 6.84 23.37
#